data_AF-A0A926H4E8-F1
#
_entry.id   AF-A0A926H4E8-F1
#
_cell.length_a   1.000
_cell.length_b   1.000
_cell.length_c   1.000
_cell.angle_alpha   90.00
_cell.angle_beta   90.00
_cell.angle_gamma   90.00
#
_symmetry.space_group_name_H-M   'P 1'
#
loop_
_entity.id
_entity.type
_entity.pdbx_description
1 polymer ?
#
loop_
_entity_poly.entity_id
_entity_poly.type
_entity_poly.pdbx_seq_one_letter_code
_entity_poly.pdbx_strand_id
1 'polypeptide(L)'
;MGLVRVVAQLLHRALDRTQIGLTGVSVALFAVTFCFVTAPLPLTIQDVINEFRHIITTYREVDFSQRRAALATVVGLKGSGYRRPGARMLILDSGHWTGAISGGCLEGDALRKAREVMQTREARIVIYDTSQPDGDNFGIGLGCHGVLEVLIEAIDPTDADNPLETLDRVLQGRQPLTLSRVLPNDAVFTEQLRPDIQLLVFGAGYDAIPLVSQAKVLGWPVVVADDCVAHLNPKRFAQADQLVTVQRDNVRQSIAIDPFSAAVLISHNY
;
A
#
# COMPACT_ATOMS: atom_id res chain seq x y z
N MET A 1 -26.27 -25.27 2.84
CA MET A 1 -26.26 -24.75 4.24
C MET A 1 -24.88 -24.81 4.92
N GLY A 2 -23.86 -25.45 4.32
CA GLY A 2 -22.55 -25.67 4.95
C GLY A 2 -21.52 -24.57 4.69
N LEU A 3 -21.36 -24.09 3.46
CA LEU A 3 -20.25 -23.20 3.10
C LEU A 3 -20.42 -21.78 3.64
N VAL A 4 -21.61 -21.19 3.55
CA VAL A 4 -21.93 -19.89 4.17
C VAL A 4 -21.73 -19.96 5.69
N ARG A 5 -22.11 -21.09 6.31
CA ARG A 5 -22.01 -21.30 7.76
C ARG A 5 -20.56 -21.52 8.20
N VAL A 6 -19.76 -22.20 7.38
CA VAL A 6 -18.31 -22.38 7.57
C VAL A 6 -17.58 -21.06 7.38
N VAL A 7 -17.78 -20.33 6.26
CA VAL A 7 -17.14 -19.02 6.03
C VAL A 7 -17.55 -18.01 7.11
N ALA A 8 -18.84 -17.96 7.48
CA ALA A 8 -19.31 -17.12 8.58
C ALA A 8 -18.73 -17.53 9.93
N GLN A 9 -18.67 -18.83 10.29
CA GLN A 9 -18.06 -19.30 11.54
C GLN A 9 -16.53 -19.10 11.56
N LEU A 10 -15.87 -19.19 10.42
CA LEU A 10 -14.43 -18.97 10.28
C LEU A 10 -14.07 -17.48 10.34
N LEU A 11 -14.90 -16.59 9.80
CA LEU A 11 -14.81 -15.14 9.96
C LEU A 11 -15.16 -14.74 11.40
N HIS A 12 -16.22 -15.30 11.99
CA HIS A 12 -16.61 -15.00 13.37
C HIS A 12 -15.52 -15.39 14.38
N ARG A 13 -14.87 -16.56 14.23
CA ARG A 13 -13.77 -16.97 15.11
C ARG A 13 -12.47 -16.20 14.91
N ALA A 14 -12.25 -15.60 13.73
CA ALA A 14 -11.15 -14.68 13.49
C ALA A 14 -11.42 -13.31 14.13
N LEU A 15 -12.69 -12.86 14.13
CA LEU A 15 -13.14 -11.61 14.74
C LEU A 15 -13.35 -11.71 16.28
N ASP A 16 -13.65 -12.90 16.82
CA ASP A 16 -13.90 -13.14 18.26
C ASP A 16 -12.65 -13.03 19.15
N ARG A 17 -11.44 -12.92 18.58
CA ARG A 17 -10.25 -12.59 19.35
C ARG A 17 -10.12 -11.10 19.70
N THR A 18 -11.09 -10.29 19.29
CA THR A 18 -11.19 -8.86 19.62
C THR A 18 -12.61 -8.54 20.08
N GLN A 19 -12.98 -8.94 21.29
CA GLN A 19 -14.17 -8.40 21.96
C GLN A 19 -13.94 -6.93 22.34
N ILE A 20 -14.49 -6.02 21.54
CA ILE A 20 -15.09 -4.79 22.07
C ILE A 20 -16.47 -4.71 21.43
N GLY A 21 -17.49 -4.86 22.26
CA GLY A 21 -18.88 -5.01 21.84
C GLY A 21 -19.50 -3.73 21.29
N LEU A 22 -20.48 -3.89 20.40
CA LEU A 22 -21.87 -3.49 20.62
C LEU A 22 -22.72 -3.80 19.38
N THR A 23 -23.95 -4.17 19.69
CA THR A 23 -25.08 -4.59 18.86
C THR A 23 -25.61 -3.50 17.93
N GLY A 24 -26.11 -3.84 16.73
CA GLY A 24 -27.00 -2.95 15.98
C GLY A 24 -27.13 -3.25 14.49
N VAL A 25 -28.28 -3.80 14.12
CA VAL A 25 -28.76 -4.12 12.76
C VAL A 25 -29.04 -2.84 11.95
N SER A 26 -28.68 -2.79 10.65
CA SER A 26 -29.67 -2.64 9.56
C SER A 26 -29.06 -2.56 8.15
N VAL A 27 -29.76 -3.22 7.24
CA VAL A 27 -29.57 -3.32 5.80
C VAL A 27 -30.04 -2.03 5.13
N ALA A 28 -29.26 -1.47 4.20
CA ALA A 28 -29.73 -0.42 3.30
C ALA A 28 -29.26 -0.71 1.86
N LEU A 29 -30.22 -1.21 1.09
CA LEU A 29 -30.21 -1.36 -0.37
C LEU A 29 -30.42 0.03 -0.97
N PHE A 30 -29.46 0.59 -1.71
CA PHE A 30 -29.73 1.78 -2.54
C PHE A 30 -29.02 1.69 -3.90
N ALA A 31 -29.85 1.79 -4.94
CA ALA A 31 -29.52 1.77 -6.34
C ALA A 31 -28.62 2.96 -6.72
N VAL A 32 -27.60 2.71 -7.54
CA VAL A 32 -26.78 3.76 -8.16
C VAL A 32 -27.06 3.77 -9.65
N THR A 33 -27.76 4.81 -10.08
CA THR A 33 -28.01 5.15 -11.47
C THR A 33 -26.71 5.59 -12.13
N PHE A 34 -26.37 4.92 -13.24
CA PHE A 34 -25.24 5.21 -14.13
C PHE A 34 -25.34 6.62 -14.72
N CYS A 35 -24.25 7.39 -14.64
CA CYS A 35 -24.03 8.52 -15.54
C CYS A 35 -22.65 8.36 -16.19
N PHE A 36 -22.65 8.07 -17.49
CA PHE A 36 -21.48 7.96 -18.35
C PHE A 36 -20.89 9.35 -18.59
N VAL A 37 -19.60 9.53 -18.29
CA VAL A 37 -18.76 10.54 -18.96
C VAL A 37 -17.43 9.87 -19.30
N THR A 38 -17.18 9.73 -20.60
CA THR A 38 -15.94 9.23 -21.19
C THR A 38 -14.94 10.37 -21.39
N ALA A 39 -13.74 10.23 -20.84
CA ALA A 39 -12.54 10.99 -21.22
C ALA A 39 -11.30 10.06 -21.17
N PRO A 40 -10.27 10.25 -22.02
CA PRO A 40 -9.20 9.29 -22.25
C PRO A 40 -8.03 9.38 -21.23
N LEU A 41 -7.31 8.26 -21.11
CA LEU A 41 -6.04 7.92 -20.39
C LEU A 41 -4.96 9.03 -20.26
N PRO A 42 -3.90 8.89 -19.43
CA PRO A 42 -3.49 7.75 -18.58
C PRO A 42 -3.16 8.12 -17.11
N LEU A 43 -3.27 7.13 -16.21
CA LEU A 43 -2.53 6.94 -14.95
C LEU A 43 -3.31 5.83 -14.23
N THR A 44 -2.86 4.59 -14.39
CA THR A 44 -3.54 3.43 -13.82
C THR A 44 -3.51 3.50 -12.30
N ILE A 45 -4.69 3.39 -11.70
CA ILE A 45 -4.99 3.42 -10.26
C ILE A 45 -4.21 2.32 -9.47
N GLN A 46 -3.53 1.41 -10.17
CA GLN A 46 -2.59 0.43 -9.62
C GLN A 46 -1.57 1.03 -8.63
N ASP A 47 -1.17 2.28 -8.77
CA ASP A 47 0.08 2.80 -8.21
C ASP A 47 0.10 3.10 -6.68
N VAL A 48 -1.04 3.14 -5.99
CA VAL A 48 -1.07 3.65 -4.58
C VAL A 48 -0.77 2.56 -3.53
N ILE A 49 -1.12 1.30 -3.78
CA ILE A 49 -0.68 0.13 -2.98
C ILE A 49 0.60 -0.49 -3.59
N ASN A 50 0.92 -0.14 -4.84
CA ASN A 50 2.18 -0.50 -5.51
C ASN A 50 3.38 0.34 -5.08
N GLU A 51 3.21 1.51 -4.48
CA GLU A 51 4.33 2.44 -4.32
C GLU A 51 5.46 1.87 -3.43
N PHE A 52 5.10 1.28 -2.27
CA PHE A 52 6.09 0.61 -1.43
C PHE A 52 6.69 -0.61 -2.11
N ARG A 53 5.89 -1.39 -2.87
CA ARG A 53 6.42 -2.51 -3.65
C ARG A 53 7.42 -2.03 -4.70
N HIS A 54 7.10 -0.96 -5.44
CA HIS A 54 7.98 -0.38 -6.45
C HIS A 54 9.26 0.15 -5.81
N ILE A 55 9.17 0.84 -4.66
CA ILE A 55 10.34 1.28 -3.89
C ILE A 55 11.22 0.08 -3.52
N ILE A 56 10.63 -1.01 -3.01
CA ILE A 56 11.37 -2.22 -2.65
C ILE A 56 11.97 -2.91 -3.87
N THR A 57 11.21 -3.04 -4.97
CA THR A 57 11.72 -3.62 -6.23
C THR A 57 12.91 -2.81 -6.73
N THR A 58 12.78 -1.48 -6.85
CA THR A 58 13.89 -0.60 -7.23
C THR A 58 15.08 -0.77 -6.29
N TYR A 59 14.85 -0.78 -4.97
CA TYR A 59 15.91 -0.98 -3.98
C TYR A 59 16.66 -2.30 -4.17
N ARG A 60 15.94 -3.39 -4.46
CA ARG A 60 16.54 -4.73 -4.69
C ARG A 60 17.32 -4.82 -6.00
N GLU A 61 16.98 -4.00 -6.99
CA GLU A 61 17.66 -3.96 -8.29
C GLU A 61 18.92 -3.06 -8.29
N VAL A 62 19.12 -2.25 -7.25
CA VAL A 62 20.26 -1.33 -7.15
C VAL A 62 21.53 -2.09 -6.79
N ASP A 63 22.57 -1.94 -7.63
CA ASP A 63 23.93 -2.35 -7.30
C ASP A 63 24.61 -1.30 -6.41
N PHE A 64 24.54 -1.51 -5.10
CA PHE A 64 25.16 -0.64 -4.09
C PHE A 64 26.69 -0.66 -4.08
N SER A 65 27.35 -1.51 -4.88
CA SER A 65 28.80 -1.40 -5.09
C SER A 65 29.17 -0.23 -6.00
N GLN A 66 28.24 0.20 -6.86
CA GLN A 66 28.44 1.28 -7.82
C GLN A 66 27.59 2.52 -7.52
N ARG A 67 26.47 2.34 -6.81
CA ARG A 67 25.44 3.36 -6.66
C ARG A 67 25.17 3.69 -5.20
N ARG A 68 24.72 4.92 -4.96
CA ARG A 68 24.20 5.39 -3.67
C ARG A 68 22.73 5.70 -3.78
N ALA A 69 22.04 5.54 -2.66
CA ALA A 69 20.65 5.92 -2.52
C ALA A 69 20.40 6.64 -1.20
N ALA A 70 19.29 7.37 -1.15
CA ALA A 70 18.75 7.98 0.04
C ALA A 70 17.24 7.81 0.03
N LEU A 71 16.66 7.74 1.22
CA LEU A 71 15.23 7.67 1.40
C LEU A 71 14.74 8.99 1.96
N ALA A 72 13.79 9.61 1.27
CA ALA A 72 13.02 10.72 1.79
C ALA A 72 11.69 10.19 2.36
N THR A 73 11.40 10.47 3.62
CA THR A 73 10.19 10.05 4.33
C THR A 73 9.47 11.26 4.89
N VAL A 74 8.18 11.41 4.60
CA VAL A 74 7.33 12.42 5.26
C VAL A 74 7.14 11.97 6.70
N VAL A 75 7.70 12.73 7.65
CA VAL A 75 7.65 12.42 9.09
C VAL A 75 6.69 13.33 9.86
N GLY A 76 6.31 14.47 9.28
CA GLY A 76 5.39 15.41 9.87
C GLY A 76 4.59 16.20 8.84
N LEU A 77 3.38 16.59 9.22
CA LEU A 77 2.54 17.47 8.43
C LEU A 77 1.71 18.35 9.37
N LYS A 78 1.79 19.66 9.17
CA LYS A 78 0.89 20.64 9.79
C LYS A 78 0.03 21.27 8.69
N GLY A 79 -1.28 21.38 8.90
CA GLY A 79 -2.20 21.86 7.87
C GLY A 79 -2.54 20.80 6.82
N SER A 80 -2.67 21.21 5.55
CA SER A 80 -2.99 20.31 4.43
C SER A 80 -1.77 20.02 3.56
N GLY A 81 -1.63 18.77 3.16
CA GLY A 81 -0.56 18.31 2.27
C GLY A 81 -1.07 17.20 1.35
N TYR A 82 -0.48 17.10 0.16
CA TYR A 82 -0.86 16.09 -0.83
C TYR A 82 -0.57 14.67 -0.34
N ARG A 83 0.52 14.50 0.43
CA ARG A 83 0.94 13.23 1.00
C ARG A 83 0.89 13.30 2.53
N ARG A 84 0.64 12.15 3.15
CA ARG A 84 0.57 11.99 4.61
C ARG A 84 1.92 11.50 5.17
N PRO A 85 2.17 11.65 6.47
CA PRO A 85 3.28 10.98 7.13
C PRO A 85 3.32 9.48 6.79
N GLY A 86 4.52 8.96 6.53
CA GLY A 86 4.75 7.60 6.01
C GLY A 86 4.93 7.53 4.48
N ALA A 87 4.59 8.59 3.74
CA ALA A 87 4.93 8.68 2.32
C ALA A 87 6.45 8.68 2.13
N ARG A 88 6.94 7.92 1.15
CA ARG A 88 8.35 7.66 0.93
C ARG A 88 8.74 7.88 -0.53
N MET A 89 9.99 8.29 -0.73
CA MET A 89 10.60 8.46 -2.05
C MET A 89 12.05 7.96 -1.96
N LEU A 90 12.36 6.88 -2.68
CA LEU A 90 13.71 6.38 -2.85
C LEU A 90 14.40 7.16 -3.95
N ILE A 91 15.57 7.72 -3.66
CA ILE A 91 16.30 8.60 -4.55
C ILE A 91 17.67 7.99 -4.82
N LEU A 92 18.03 7.82 -6.09
CA LEU A 92 19.33 7.33 -6.51
C LEU A 92 20.25 8.49 -6.89
N ASP A 93 21.54 8.35 -6.68
CA ASP A 93 22.57 9.32 -7.06
C ASP A 93 22.53 9.74 -8.56
N SER A 94 22.13 8.85 -9.47
CA SER A 94 21.89 9.18 -10.89
C SER A 94 20.85 10.27 -11.14
N GLY A 95 20.00 10.57 -10.15
CA GLY A 95 18.86 11.47 -10.33
C GLY A 95 17.54 10.78 -10.59
N HIS A 96 17.50 9.46 -10.71
CA HIS A 96 16.24 8.70 -10.74
C HIS A 96 15.67 8.56 -9.32
N TRP A 97 14.34 8.57 -9.20
CA TRP A 97 13.65 8.28 -7.95
C TRP A 97 12.41 7.41 -8.18
N THR A 98 11.95 6.76 -7.12
CA THR A 98 10.72 5.96 -7.08
C THR A 98 9.91 6.34 -5.84
N GLY A 99 8.60 6.51 -6.01
CA GLY A 99 7.72 7.06 -4.99
C GLY A 99 7.68 8.59 -4.97
N ALA A 100 6.87 9.15 -4.07
CA ALA A 100 6.62 10.59 -3.96
C ALA A 100 6.34 11.02 -2.52
N ILE A 101 6.86 12.21 -2.19
CA ILE A 101 6.62 12.91 -0.91
C ILE A 101 5.62 14.05 -1.05
N SER A 102 5.30 14.45 -2.28
CA SER A 102 4.32 15.48 -2.61
C SER A 102 3.52 15.10 -3.87
N GLY A 103 3.01 16.10 -4.60
CA GLY A 103 2.39 15.95 -5.92
C GLY A 103 3.32 16.26 -7.10
N GLY A 104 4.64 16.35 -6.88
CA GLY A 104 5.66 16.60 -7.93
C GLY A 104 6.45 17.91 -7.79
N CYS A 105 6.07 18.79 -6.86
CA CYS A 105 6.72 20.11 -6.71
C CYS A 105 7.94 20.10 -5.78
N LEU A 106 8.00 19.20 -4.81
CA LEU A 106 9.07 19.16 -3.80
C LEU A 106 10.20 18.19 -4.16
N GLU A 107 9.94 17.26 -5.08
CA GLU A 107 10.79 16.12 -5.43
C GLU A 107 12.15 16.57 -6.01
N GLY A 108 12.17 17.64 -6.81
CA GLY A 108 13.41 18.18 -7.37
C GLY A 108 14.34 18.76 -6.30
N ASP A 109 13.78 19.44 -5.30
CA ASP A 109 14.54 19.96 -4.16
C ASP A 109 15.03 18.84 -3.24
N ALA A 110 14.15 17.87 -2.97
CA ALA A 110 14.48 16.67 -2.21
C ALA A 110 15.62 15.88 -2.86
N LEU A 111 15.64 15.73 -4.18
CA LEU A 111 16.75 15.09 -4.91
C LEU A 111 18.08 15.79 -4.66
N ARG A 112 18.11 17.12 -4.67
CA ARG A 112 19.34 17.89 -4.43
C ARG A 112 19.85 17.66 -3.00
N LYS A 113 18.97 17.78 -2.01
CA LYS A 113 19.30 17.56 -0.59
C LYS A 113 19.69 16.11 -0.31
N ALA A 114 19.07 15.16 -0.99
CA ALA A 114 19.41 13.74 -0.93
C ALA A 114 20.83 13.47 -1.42
N ARG A 115 21.28 14.12 -2.50
CA ARG A 115 22.69 13.99 -2.96
C ARG A 115 23.68 14.47 -1.92
N GLU A 116 23.39 15.55 -1.20
CA GLU A 116 24.23 16.02 -0.09
C GLU A 116 24.25 14.99 1.06
N VAL A 117 23.09 14.46 1.46
CA VAL A 117 22.98 13.43 2.51
C VAL A 117 23.73 12.14 2.12
N MET A 118 23.67 11.72 0.85
CA MET A 118 24.45 10.57 0.36
C MET A 118 25.97 10.79 0.41
N GLN A 119 26.42 12.06 0.41
CA GLN A 119 27.84 12.40 0.51
C GLN A 119 28.28 12.52 1.96
N THR A 120 27.52 13.22 2.80
CA THR A 120 27.88 13.45 4.21
C THR A 120 27.58 12.25 5.10
N ARG A 121 26.62 11.39 4.71
CA ARG A 121 26.01 10.34 5.54
C ARG A 121 25.34 10.85 6.82
N GLU A 122 25.01 12.13 6.85
CA GLU A 122 24.29 12.75 7.96
C GLU A 122 22.82 12.91 7.57
N ALA A 123 21.93 12.27 8.31
CA ALA A 123 20.49 12.42 8.10
C ALA A 123 20.05 13.87 8.38
N ARG A 124 19.05 14.34 7.62
CA ARG A 124 18.56 15.72 7.72
C ARG A 124 17.04 15.78 7.70
N ILE A 125 16.48 16.69 8.49
CA ILE A 125 15.06 17.06 8.40
C ILE A 125 14.94 18.29 7.52
N VAL A 126 14.07 18.22 6.52
CA VAL A 126 13.78 19.29 5.59
C VAL A 126 12.37 19.78 5.81
N ILE A 127 12.22 21.07 6.01
CA ILE A 127 10.91 21.71 6.19
C ILE A 127 10.51 22.37 4.87
N TYR A 128 9.38 21.94 4.32
CA TYR A 128 8.75 22.56 3.16
C TYR A 128 7.48 23.27 3.63
N ASP A 129 7.55 24.60 3.69
CA ASP A 129 6.39 25.44 3.97
C ASP A 129 5.73 25.85 2.65
N THR A 130 4.50 25.39 2.42
CA THR A 130 3.65 25.78 1.28
C THR A 130 2.49 26.66 1.72
N SER A 131 2.50 27.15 2.97
CA SER A 131 1.45 28.01 3.52
C SER A 131 1.58 29.47 3.10
N GLN A 132 2.77 29.89 2.66
CA GLN A 132 3.03 31.25 2.21
C GLN A 132 3.34 31.30 0.71
N PRO A 133 2.65 32.15 -0.07
CA PRO A 133 2.88 32.30 -1.51
C PRO A 133 4.21 33.02 -1.86
N ASP A 134 4.80 33.77 -0.91
CA ASP A 134 5.94 34.67 -1.15
C ASP A 134 7.24 34.30 -0.40
N GLY A 135 7.33 33.10 0.19
CA GLY A 135 8.58 32.62 0.76
C GLY A 135 9.58 32.20 -0.34
N ASP A 136 10.89 32.29 -0.09
CA ASP A 136 11.98 31.87 -1.00
C ASP A 136 11.89 30.40 -1.48
N ASN A 137 10.92 29.63 -0.97
CA ASN A 137 10.51 28.34 -1.50
C ASN A 137 9.53 28.53 -2.67
N PHE A 138 10.08 28.51 -3.89
CA PHE A 138 9.41 28.20 -5.15
C PHE A 138 7.88 28.43 -5.13
N GLY A 139 7.51 29.70 -5.32
CA GLY A 139 6.13 30.14 -5.53
C GLY A 139 5.49 29.39 -6.68
N ILE A 140 4.70 28.39 -6.34
CA ILE A 140 3.63 27.88 -7.17
C ILE A 140 2.46 27.75 -6.21
N GLY A 141 1.41 28.54 -6.45
CA GLY A 141 0.15 28.52 -5.71
C GLY A 141 -0.53 27.16 -5.85
N LEU A 142 -0.03 26.19 -5.10
CA LEU A 142 -0.51 24.83 -5.04
C LEU A 142 -1.49 24.81 -3.88
N GLY A 143 -2.72 24.35 -4.10
CA GLY A 143 -3.81 24.39 -3.12
C GLY A 143 -3.60 23.58 -1.82
N CYS A 144 -2.35 23.22 -1.48
CA CYS A 144 -1.94 22.66 -0.19
C CYS A 144 -1.41 23.80 0.70
N HIS A 145 -2.15 24.12 1.76
CA HIS A 145 -1.76 25.12 2.76
C HIS A 145 -1.21 24.38 3.99
N GLY A 146 0.06 23.96 3.93
CA GLY A 146 0.66 23.18 5.00
C GLY A 146 2.17 23.23 5.03
N VAL A 147 2.70 22.67 6.12
CA VAL A 147 4.13 22.54 6.37
C VAL A 147 4.45 21.05 6.44
N LEU A 148 5.25 20.57 5.48
CA LEU A 148 5.73 19.20 5.45
C LEU A 148 7.11 19.12 6.11
N GLU A 149 7.29 18.13 6.97
CA GLU A 149 8.58 17.77 7.55
C GLU A 149 9.02 16.44 6.91
N VAL A 150 10.16 16.47 6.22
CA VAL A 150 10.68 15.33 5.44
C VAL A 150 12.05 14.95 5.99
N LEU A 151 12.17 13.73 6.51
CA LEU A 151 13.45 13.14 6.86
C LEU A 151 14.12 12.61 5.59
N ILE A 152 15.37 12.98 5.37
CA ILE A 152 16.21 12.42 4.32
C ILE A 152 17.39 11.71 4.97
N GLU A 153 17.53 10.43 4.68
CA GLU A 153 18.55 9.54 5.24
C GLU A 153 19.25 8.76 4.11
N ALA A 154 20.57 8.59 4.20
CA ALA A 154 21.32 7.77 3.25
C ALA A 154 21.01 6.29 3.51
N ILE A 155 20.77 5.53 2.44
CA ILE A 155 20.55 4.09 2.56
C ILE A 155 21.90 3.39 2.69
N ASP A 156 22.04 2.63 3.78
CA ASP A 156 23.10 1.66 3.96
C ASP A 156 22.51 0.24 3.85
N PRO A 157 22.82 -0.53 2.80
CA PRO A 157 22.31 -1.90 2.65
C PRO A 157 22.93 -2.88 3.66
N THR A 158 24.03 -2.51 4.34
CA THR A 158 24.66 -3.32 5.37
C THR A 158 24.07 -3.10 6.76
N ASP A 159 23.28 -2.03 6.93
CA ASP A 159 22.58 -1.75 8.17
C ASP A 159 21.36 -2.68 8.32
N ALA A 160 21.34 -3.45 9.40
CA ALA A 160 20.23 -4.35 9.73
C ALA A 160 18.93 -3.58 10.04
N ASP A 161 19.05 -2.32 10.45
CA ASP A 161 17.93 -1.42 10.75
C ASP A 161 17.57 -0.52 9.56
N ASN A 162 18.07 -0.82 8.36
CA ASN A 162 17.67 -0.16 7.13
C ASN A 162 16.12 -0.12 7.02
N PRO A 163 15.53 1.08 6.81
CA PRO A 163 14.07 1.24 6.74
C PRO A 163 13.44 0.42 5.60
N LEU A 164 14.15 0.20 4.50
CA LEU A 164 13.65 -0.56 3.35
C LEU A 164 13.65 -2.07 3.60
N GLU A 165 14.64 -2.60 4.30
CA GLU A 165 14.61 -4.01 4.76
C GLU A 165 13.46 -4.25 5.74
N THR A 166 13.19 -3.26 6.60
CA THR A 166 12.07 -3.31 7.54
C THR A 166 10.72 -3.26 6.81
N LEU A 167 10.59 -2.40 5.80
CA LEU A 167 9.40 -2.33 4.95
C LEU A 167 9.17 -3.62 4.14
N ASP A 168 10.22 -4.20 3.57
CA ASP A 168 10.13 -5.47 2.83
C ASP A 168 9.65 -6.61 3.71
N ARG A 169 10.15 -6.73 4.96
CA ARG A 169 9.64 -7.74 5.92
C ARG A 169 8.12 -7.67 6.14
N VAL A 170 7.53 -6.47 6.17
CA VAL A 170 6.07 -6.30 6.30
C VAL A 170 5.34 -6.76 5.06
N LEU A 171 5.85 -6.38 3.88
CA LEU A 171 5.28 -6.76 2.59
C LEU A 171 5.31 -8.27 2.38
N GLN A 172 6.40 -8.95 2.78
CA GLN A 172 6.55 -10.40 2.65
C GLN A 172 5.80 -11.18 3.74
N GLY A 173 5.90 -10.75 5.00
CA GLY A 173 5.41 -11.51 6.15
C GLY A 173 3.90 -11.39 6.39
N ARG A 174 3.24 -10.41 5.78
CA ARG A 174 1.83 -10.06 6.03
C ARG A 174 1.49 -9.91 7.52
N GLN A 175 2.47 -9.45 8.31
CA GLN A 175 2.31 -9.14 9.73
C GLN A 175 2.50 -7.64 9.96
N PRO A 176 1.66 -6.99 10.77
CA PRO A 176 1.86 -5.59 11.14
C PRO A 176 3.18 -5.38 11.85
N LEU A 177 3.82 -4.25 11.59
CA LEU A 177 5.05 -3.86 12.25
C LEU A 177 5.01 -2.38 12.61
N THR A 178 5.51 -2.05 13.79
CA THR A 178 5.73 -0.67 14.19
C THR A 178 7.17 -0.31 13.91
N LEU A 179 7.38 0.72 13.09
CA LEU A 179 8.68 1.31 12.79
C LEU A 179 8.81 2.60 13.59
N SER A 180 9.90 2.71 14.34
CA SER A 180 10.26 3.94 15.06
C SER A 180 11.63 4.42 14.61
N ARG A 181 11.77 5.74 14.42
CA ARG A 181 13.01 6.40 14.01
C ARG A 181 13.24 7.63 14.88
N VAL A 182 14.45 7.72 15.42
CA VAL A 182 14.92 8.93 16.09
C VAL A 182 15.35 9.90 15.00
N LEU A 183 14.77 11.09 15.03
CA LEU A 183 15.04 12.14 14.07
C LEU A 183 16.25 12.97 14.53
N PRO A 184 16.94 13.69 13.61
CA PRO A 184 18.06 14.58 13.96
C PRO A 184 17.77 15.66 15.03
N ASN A 185 16.50 15.94 15.33
CA ASN A 185 16.06 16.87 16.36
C ASN A 185 15.62 16.16 17.67
N ASP A 186 16.06 14.92 17.88
CA ASP A 186 15.72 14.03 19.01
C ASP A 186 14.23 13.66 19.16
N ALA A 187 13.37 14.12 18.23
CA ALA A 187 11.99 13.64 18.17
C ALA A 187 11.94 12.20 17.65
N VAL A 188 10.86 11.48 17.97
CA VAL A 188 10.66 10.11 17.49
C VAL A 188 9.51 10.08 16.50
N PHE A 189 9.79 9.71 15.25
CA PHE A 189 8.77 9.35 14.29
C PHE A 189 8.39 7.89 14.50
N THR A 190 7.10 7.60 14.68
CA THR A 190 6.57 6.24 14.80
C THR A 190 5.46 6.02 13.79
N GLU A 191 5.55 4.94 13.05
CA GLU A 191 4.59 4.53 12.04
C GLU A 191 4.21 3.07 12.24
N GLN A 192 2.94 2.75 12.04
CA GLN A 192 2.47 1.37 12.00
C GLN A 192 2.27 0.94 10.54
N LEU A 193 3.18 0.10 10.05
CA LEU A 193 3.07 -0.55 8.75
C LEU A 193 2.11 -1.74 8.87
N ARG A 194 1.08 -1.75 8.03
CA ARG A 194 0.09 -2.83 7.95
C ARG A 194 0.17 -3.47 6.56
N PRO A 195 -0.05 -4.78 6.44
CA PRO A 195 -0.08 -5.41 5.13
C PRO A 195 -1.36 -5.05 4.37
N ASP A 196 -1.32 -5.21 3.05
CA ASP A 196 -2.48 -4.95 2.19
C ASP A 196 -3.59 -5.96 2.41
N ILE A 197 -4.82 -5.48 2.24
CA ILE A 197 -6.01 -6.31 2.25
C ILE A 197 -5.96 -7.29 1.08
N GLN A 198 -6.00 -8.58 1.37
CA GLN A 198 -6.17 -9.63 0.38
C GLN A 198 -7.65 -9.95 0.21
N LEU A 199 -8.14 -10.02 -1.02
CA LEU A 199 -9.49 -10.48 -1.34
C LEU A 199 -9.48 -11.96 -1.70
N LEU A 200 -10.26 -12.74 -0.97
CA LEU A 200 -10.54 -14.14 -1.23
C LEU A 200 -11.93 -14.26 -1.87
N VAL A 201 -11.99 -14.64 -3.14
CA VAL A 201 -13.23 -14.80 -3.88
C VAL A 201 -13.55 -16.29 -3.99
N PHE A 202 -14.58 -16.74 -3.29
CA PHE A 202 -15.06 -18.13 -3.33
C PHE A 202 -16.22 -18.25 -4.32
N GLY A 203 -15.94 -18.82 -5.48
CA GLY A 203 -16.83 -18.87 -6.63
C GLY A 203 -16.19 -18.18 -7.82
N ALA A 204 -15.89 -18.94 -8.87
CA ALA A 204 -15.32 -18.50 -10.12
C ALA A 204 -16.42 -18.38 -11.19
N GLY A 205 -17.57 -17.81 -10.83
CA GLY A 205 -18.63 -17.44 -11.78
C GLY A 205 -18.23 -16.27 -12.68
N TYR A 206 -19.05 -15.93 -13.67
CA TYR A 206 -18.82 -14.76 -14.53
C TYR A 206 -18.96 -13.43 -13.79
N ASP A 207 -19.76 -13.42 -12.72
CA ASP A 207 -19.96 -12.32 -11.79
C ASP A 207 -18.73 -12.03 -10.92
N ALA A 208 -17.83 -13.01 -10.75
CA ALA A 208 -16.56 -12.83 -10.06
C ALA A 208 -15.56 -11.95 -10.84
N ILE A 209 -15.66 -11.90 -12.18
CA ILE A 209 -14.72 -11.17 -13.05
C ILE A 209 -14.70 -9.66 -12.74
N PRO A 210 -15.85 -8.93 -12.74
CA PRO A 210 -15.85 -7.51 -12.43
C PRO A 210 -15.44 -7.21 -10.97
N LEU A 211 -15.71 -8.14 -10.04
CA LEU A 211 -15.27 -8.02 -8.66
C LEU A 211 -13.73 -8.09 -8.55
N VAL A 212 -13.12 -9.08 -9.20
CA VAL A 212 -11.66 -9.21 -9.29
C VAL A 212 -11.07 -7.93 -9.89
N SER A 213 -11.64 -7.44 -11.00
CA SER A 213 -11.14 -6.23 -11.65
C SER A 213 -11.19 -4.99 -10.73
N GLN A 214 -12.30 -4.79 -10.01
CA GLN A 214 -12.42 -3.69 -9.04
C GLN A 214 -11.45 -3.82 -7.88
N ALA A 215 -11.27 -5.03 -7.33
CA ALA A 215 -10.30 -5.26 -6.27
C ALA A 215 -8.87 -4.97 -6.73
N LYS A 216 -8.54 -5.32 -7.99
CA LYS A 216 -7.24 -4.99 -8.59
C LYS A 216 -7.08 -3.50 -8.83
N VAL A 217 -8.14 -2.76 -9.19
CA VAL A 217 -8.10 -1.28 -9.25
C VAL A 217 -7.75 -0.71 -7.88
N LEU A 218 -8.28 -1.28 -6.79
CA LEU A 218 -7.91 -0.88 -5.43
C LEU A 218 -6.50 -1.32 -5.00
N GLY A 219 -5.78 -2.06 -5.86
CA GLY A 219 -4.44 -2.58 -5.56
C GLY A 219 -4.43 -3.83 -4.67
N TRP A 220 -5.57 -4.46 -4.40
CA TRP A 220 -5.64 -5.61 -3.52
C TRP A 220 -5.07 -6.87 -4.20
N PRO A 221 -4.32 -7.72 -3.49
CA PRO A 221 -4.07 -9.09 -3.92
C PRO A 221 -5.38 -9.88 -3.94
N VAL A 222 -5.65 -10.61 -5.02
CA VAL A 222 -6.91 -11.36 -5.22
C VAL A 222 -6.61 -12.83 -5.46
N VAL A 223 -7.25 -13.68 -4.67
CA VAL A 223 -7.27 -15.14 -4.84
C VAL A 223 -8.66 -15.55 -5.26
N VAL A 224 -8.79 -16.19 -6.41
CA VAL A 224 -10.06 -16.79 -6.84
C VAL A 224 -10.03 -18.28 -6.57
N ALA A 225 -11.01 -18.75 -5.81
CA ALA A 225 -11.12 -20.12 -5.36
C ALA A 225 -12.44 -20.73 -5.81
N ASP A 226 -12.41 -21.95 -6.33
CA ASP A 226 -13.61 -22.68 -6.75
C ASP A 226 -13.39 -24.19 -6.56
N ASP A 227 -14.46 -24.96 -6.37
CA ASP A 227 -14.39 -26.42 -6.28
C ASP A 227 -14.35 -27.09 -7.67
N CYS A 228 -14.78 -26.38 -8.70
CA CYS A 228 -14.76 -26.79 -10.10
C CYS A 228 -13.54 -26.20 -10.83
N VAL A 229 -12.56 -27.06 -11.12
CA VAL A 229 -11.33 -26.70 -11.87
C VAL A 229 -11.66 -26.04 -13.22
N ALA A 230 -12.74 -26.46 -13.89
CA ALA A 230 -13.13 -25.90 -15.18
C ALA A 230 -13.50 -24.40 -15.10
N HIS A 231 -13.90 -23.92 -13.92
CA HIS A 231 -14.16 -22.49 -13.69
C HIS A 231 -12.84 -21.71 -13.46
N LEU A 232 -11.74 -22.34 -13.06
CA LEU A 232 -10.49 -21.63 -12.80
C LEU A 232 -9.69 -21.43 -14.10
N ASN A 233 -10.21 -20.59 -14.99
CA ASN A 233 -9.60 -20.28 -16.28
C ASN A 233 -8.68 -19.04 -16.18
N PRO A 234 -7.35 -19.18 -16.39
CA PRO A 234 -6.40 -18.06 -16.33
C PRO A 234 -6.69 -16.94 -17.31
N LYS A 235 -7.25 -17.23 -18.49
CA LYS A 235 -7.62 -16.19 -19.47
C LYS A 235 -8.79 -15.34 -18.97
N ARG A 236 -9.70 -15.94 -18.20
CA ARG A 236 -10.88 -15.26 -17.64
C ARG A 236 -10.52 -14.41 -16.42
N PHE A 237 -9.59 -14.89 -15.62
CA PHE A 237 -9.12 -14.24 -14.40
C PHE A 237 -7.67 -13.77 -14.55
N ALA A 238 -7.34 -13.13 -15.66
CA ALA A 238 -5.96 -12.72 -15.97
C ALA A 238 -5.38 -11.70 -14.97
N GLN A 239 -6.23 -10.98 -14.25
CA GLN A 239 -5.83 -10.01 -13.23
C GLN A 239 -5.76 -10.60 -11.82
N ALA A 240 -6.24 -11.83 -11.59
CA ALA A 240 -6.15 -12.49 -10.30
C ALA A 240 -4.70 -12.89 -10.02
N ASP A 241 -4.25 -12.73 -8.78
CA ASP A 241 -2.89 -13.09 -8.38
C ASP A 241 -2.75 -14.60 -8.20
N GLN A 242 -3.82 -15.29 -7.80
CA GLN A 242 -3.84 -16.74 -7.68
C GLN A 242 -5.21 -17.33 -8.04
N LEU A 243 -5.17 -18.52 -8.67
CA LEU A 243 -6.33 -19.37 -8.91
C LEU A 243 -6.13 -20.67 -8.15
N VAL A 244 -7.05 -20.99 -7.24
CA VAL A 244 -6.89 -22.13 -6.32
C VAL A 244 -8.11 -23.03 -6.39
N THR A 245 -7.90 -24.32 -6.65
CA THR A 245 -8.97 -25.29 -6.50
C THR A 245 -9.14 -25.60 -5.02
N VAL A 246 -10.33 -25.38 -4.48
CA VAL A 246 -10.60 -25.54 -3.05
C VAL A 246 -11.86 -26.35 -2.84
N GLN A 247 -11.72 -27.45 -2.09
CA GLN A 247 -12.89 -28.14 -1.57
C GLN A 247 -13.40 -27.48 -0.29
N ARG A 248 -14.71 -27.54 -0.10
CA ARG A 248 -15.43 -26.87 1.00
C ARG A 248 -14.85 -27.19 2.39
N ASP A 249 -14.37 -28.42 2.58
CA ASP A 249 -13.87 -28.88 3.88
C ASP A 249 -12.40 -28.49 4.13
N ASN A 250 -11.66 -28.08 3.09
CA ASN A 250 -10.19 -27.88 3.14
C ASN A 250 -9.74 -26.45 2.78
N VAL A 251 -10.61 -25.46 2.95
CA VAL A 251 -10.33 -24.05 2.62
C VAL A 251 -9.06 -23.53 3.30
N ARG A 252 -8.91 -23.77 4.61
CA ARG A 252 -7.77 -23.27 5.41
C ARG A 252 -6.42 -23.93 5.09
N GLN A 253 -6.44 -25.12 4.50
CA GLN A 253 -5.21 -25.81 4.11
C GLN A 253 -4.68 -25.28 2.77
N SER A 254 -5.57 -24.73 1.95
CA SER A 254 -5.26 -24.35 0.57
C SER A 254 -5.01 -22.84 0.42
N ILE A 255 -5.52 -22.02 1.36
CA ILE A 255 -5.44 -20.56 1.29
C ILE A 255 -5.07 -20.03 2.68
N ALA A 256 -4.05 -19.17 2.71
CA ALA A 256 -3.70 -18.41 3.92
C ALA A 256 -4.79 -17.38 4.22
N ILE A 257 -5.30 -17.38 5.45
CA ILE A 257 -6.29 -16.42 5.92
C ILE A 257 -5.74 -15.76 7.19
N ASP A 258 -5.59 -14.45 7.12
CA ASP A 258 -5.08 -13.59 8.20
C ASP A 258 -6.10 -12.47 8.53
N PRO A 259 -5.86 -11.64 9.57
CA PRO A 259 -6.74 -10.51 9.91
C PRO A 259 -6.86 -9.43 8.82
N PHE A 260 -6.02 -9.48 7.78
CA PHE A 260 -6.01 -8.57 6.63
C PHE A 260 -6.57 -9.27 5.38
N SER A 261 -7.38 -10.31 5.58
CA SER A 261 -8.07 -11.04 4.53
C SER A 261 -9.55 -10.70 4.54
N ALA A 262 -10.07 -10.21 3.42
CA ALA A 262 -11.50 -10.07 3.15
C ALA A 262 -11.99 -11.25 2.31
N ALA A 263 -13.16 -11.79 2.62
CA ALA A 263 -13.72 -12.92 1.88
C ALA A 263 -15.09 -12.57 1.26
N VAL A 264 -15.27 -12.94 0.00
CA VAL A 264 -16.54 -12.83 -0.72
C VAL A 264 -16.95 -14.23 -1.20
N LEU A 265 -18.17 -14.62 -0.89
CA LEU A 265 -18.73 -15.92 -1.28
C LEU A 265 -19.82 -15.73 -2.34
N ILE A 266 -19.52 -16.16 -3.58
CA ILE A 266 -20.36 -16.02 -4.78
C ILE A 266 -20.38 -17.31 -5.61
N SER A 267 -20.32 -18.47 -4.95
CA SER A 267 -20.30 -19.78 -5.62
C SER A 267 -21.64 -20.16 -6.29
N HIS A 268 -22.74 -19.45 -5.99
CA HIS A 268 -24.11 -19.78 -6.43
C HIS A 268 -24.54 -21.24 -6.15
N ASN A 269 -23.83 -21.92 -5.23
CA ASN A 269 -24.02 -23.33 -4.92
C ASN A 269 -24.34 -23.46 -3.42
N TYR A 270 -25.56 -23.89 -3.11
CA TYR A 270 -26.16 -23.84 -1.77
C TYR A 270 -25.74 -24.99 -0.85
#